data_AF-L8D9Q6-F1
#
_entry.id   AF-L8D9Q6-F1
#
_cell.length_a   1.000
_cell.length_b   1.000
_cell.length_c   1.000
_cell.angle_alpha   90.00
_cell.angle_beta   90.00
_cell.angle_gamma   90.00
#
_symmetry.space_group_name_H-M   'P 1'
#
loop_
_entity.id
_entity.type
_entity.pdbx_description
1 polymer ?
#
loop_
_entity_poly.entity_id
_entity_poly.type
_entity_poly.pdbx_seq_one_letter_code
_entity_poly.pdbx_strand_id
1 'polypeptide(L)'
;MSYGLDARFVRPCGMHSYEEYVFIPDLYEGWIGNGYVSTIICDASAAEVLQALGADNTEHVTAEGITDLLPAEFDLEEAGKLDGLDTQLIGVMEFGDNKVLLVQQNSQYVGATESCLQPLFAGRVILSHSSLGSGERFVWWSDGKVVADFDPYHYDSEEGGAPESVIEAARAIGGIGIDGPPPQNDGYPSVAGSFALADHLTQSHVSPDVLSQGIFSVAVVRTGSALPVDPPRTFESESSWGAVVDRYRKSSRLSRYGRAVETRGDRVAEIRFWYRPYRSYRMADREGARHIINRRGDYWSRVDGVLQKGTPPIGLEVHPESLVDVHKNWDVEFSTLIADNTEGTAVEVGGRPAWEFELPPGWQGFPSAVAFDAESGIAVRRNMPYISIEFSDIVVGADLADDLFSGD
;
A
#
# COMPACT_ATOMS: atom_id res chain seq x y z
N MET A 1 15.24 -28.23 53.56
CA MET A 1 15.58 -26.86 54.03
C MET A 1 15.49 -25.95 52.82
N SER A 2 14.63 -24.93 52.95
CA SER A 2 14.15 -24.05 51.89
C SER A 2 15.28 -23.19 51.30
N TYR A 3 15.40 -23.21 49.96
CA TYR A 3 16.06 -22.14 49.22
C TYR A 3 15.04 -21.02 49.02
N GLY A 4 15.45 -19.80 49.34
CA GLY A 4 14.59 -18.62 49.46
C GLY A 4 14.18 -18.04 48.11
N LEU A 5 12.86 -17.87 47.98
CA LEU A 5 12.14 -16.67 47.56
C LEU A 5 12.90 -15.66 46.68
N ASP A 6 12.72 -15.81 45.37
CA ASP A 6 11.87 -14.94 44.55
C ASP A 6 12.07 -13.42 44.75
N ALA A 7 13.17 -12.91 44.19
CA ALA A 7 13.34 -11.48 43.92
C ALA A 7 12.44 -11.09 42.75
N ARG A 8 11.18 -10.76 43.04
CA ARG A 8 10.32 -10.06 42.10
C ARG A 8 10.97 -8.70 41.82
N PHE A 9 11.62 -8.60 40.65
CA PHE A 9 12.04 -7.32 40.08
C PHE A 9 10.82 -6.40 40.05
N VAL A 10 10.85 -5.37 40.90
CA VAL A 10 9.84 -4.33 40.89
C VAL A 10 10.09 -3.50 39.63
N ARG A 11 9.23 -3.70 38.63
CA ARG A 11 9.30 -2.93 37.37
C ARG A 11 9.13 -1.44 37.67
N PRO A 12 9.95 -0.55 37.10
CA PRO A 12 9.73 0.90 37.18
C PRO A 12 8.33 1.25 36.68
N CYS A 13 7.65 2.17 37.38
CA CYS A 13 6.30 2.61 37.01
C CYS A 13 6.32 3.24 35.61
N GLY A 14 5.50 2.74 34.67
CA GLY A 14 5.43 3.22 33.28
C GLY A 14 6.25 2.44 32.25
N MET A 15 6.90 1.32 32.62
CA MET A 15 7.61 0.44 31.69
C MET A 15 6.70 -0.72 31.24
N HIS A 16 6.38 -0.76 29.95
CA HIS A 16 5.66 -1.88 29.33
C HIS A 16 6.60 -3.07 29.12
N SER A 17 6.10 -4.29 29.35
CA SER A 17 6.86 -5.52 29.06
C SER A 17 6.58 -6.05 27.66
N TYR A 18 7.43 -6.96 27.18
CA TYR A 18 7.20 -7.65 25.90
C TYR A 18 5.82 -8.34 25.82
N GLU A 19 5.25 -8.77 26.97
CA GLU A 19 3.93 -9.41 27.06
C GLU A 19 2.80 -8.52 26.50
N GLU A 20 2.97 -7.20 26.49
CA GLU A 20 1.99 -6.26 25.93
C GLU A 20 2.08 -6.16 24.41
N TYR A 21 3.17 -6.65 23.82
CA TYR A 21 3.47 -6.59 22.39
C TYR A 21 3.39 -7.97 21.70
N VAL A 22 3.06 -9.04 22.42
CA VAL A 22 2.89 -10.39 21.83
C VAL A 22 1.76 -10.46 20.80
N PHE A 23 0.81 -9.51 20.82
CA PHE A 23 -0.20 -9.41 19.76
C PHE A 23 0.43 -9.18 18.38
N ILE A 24 1.65 -8.62 18.31
CA ILE A 24 2.29 -8.30 17.03
C ILE A 24 2.63 -9.58 16.25
N PRO A 25 3.45 -10.50 16.78
CA PRO A 25 3.70 -11.77 16.08
C PRO A 25 2.41 -12.59 15.88
N ASP A 26 1.43 -12.49 16.79
CA ASP A 26 0.17 -13.24 16.69
C ASP A 26 -0.76 -12.74 15.56
N LEU A 27 -0.88 -11.42 15.39
CA LEU A 27 -1.81 -10.79 14.44
C LEU A 27 -1.16 -10.42 13.11
N TYR A 28 0.17 -10.27 13.08
CA TYR A 28 0.91 -9.78 11.92
C TYR A 28 2.03 -10.73 11.49
N GLU A 29 1.82 -12.04 11.64
CA GLU A 29 2.76 -13.09 11.20
C GLU A 29 3.22 -12.89 9.75
N GLY A 30 2.31 -12.48 8.84
CA GLY A 30 2.67 -12.21 7.45
C GLY A 30 3.63 -11.01 7.27
N TRP A 31 3.47 -9.97 8.09
CA TRP A 31 4.38 -8.81 8.06
C TRP A 31 5.76 -9.19 8.58
N ILE A 32 5.81 -9.90 9.71
CA ILE A 32 7.06 -10.35 10.33
C ILE A 32 7.77 -11.39 9.46
N GLY A 33 7.04 -12.39 8.95
CA GLY A 33 7.57 -13.51 8.18
C GLY A 33 8.11 -13.14 6.81
N ASN A 34 7.61 -12.06 6.20
CA ASN A 34 8.14 -11.54 4.93
C ASN A 34 9.37 -10.62 5.12
N GLY A 35 9.77 -10.38 6.37
CA GLY A 35 10.80 -9.44 6.76
C GLY A 35 10.24 -8.03 6.90
N TYR A 36 10.45 -7.44 8.08
CA TYR A 36 9.87 -6.15 8.47
C TYR A 36 10.93 -5.15 8.93
N VAL A 37 10.58 -3.88 8.83
CA VAL A 37 11.29 -2.77 9.48
C VAL A 37 10.26 -1.92 10.22
N SER A 38 10.59 -1.56 11.45
CA SER A 38 9.85 -0.61 12.28
C SER A 38 10.85 0.42 12.81
N THR A 39 10.68 1.67 12.40
CA THR A 39 11.59 2.76 12.75
C THR A 39 10.81 3.93 13.34
N ILE A 40 11.16 4.31 14.56
CA ILE A 40 10.61 5.46 15.26
C ILE A 40 11.58 6.63 15.08
N ILE A 41 11.07 7.73 14.54
CA ILE A 41 11.82 8.96 14.30
C ILE A 41 11.22 10.04 15.21
N CYS A 42 11.95 10.46 16.23
CA CYS A 42 11.53 11.51 17.14
C CYS A 42 11.83 12.89 16.55
N ASP A 43 11.05 13.90 16.96
CA ASP A 43 11.18 15.29 16.53
C ASP A 43 11.11 15.45 15.01
N ALA A 44 10.10 14.81 14.40
CA ALA A 44 9.83 14.86 12.97
C ALA A 44 8.32 14.81 12.67
N SER A 45 7.96 15.38 11.53
CA SER A 45 6.68 15.15 10.83
C SER A 45 6.82 14.13 9.70
N ALA A 46 5.73 13.50 9.30
CA ALA A 46 5.75 12.55 8.18
C ALA A 46 6.21 13.23 6.89
N ALA A 47 5.81 14.49 6.68
CA ALA A 47 6.22 15.28 5.52
C ALA A 47 7.74 15.54 5.50
N GLU A 48 8.35 15.88 6.63
CA GLU A 48 9.80 16.04 6.74
C GLU A 48 10.53 14.73 6.48
N VAL A 49 9.99 13.61 6.96
CA VAL A 49 10.58 12.28 6.72
C VAL A 49 10.58 11.94 5.23
N LEU A 50 9.42 12.06 4.57
CA LEU A 50 9.30 11.81 3.13
C LEU A 50 10.21 12.72 2.31
N GLN A 51 10.27 14.01 2.66
CA GLN A 51 11.11 14.97 1.95
C GLN A 51 12.61 14.66 2.12
N ALA A 52 13.06 14.38 3.35
CA ALA A 52 14.47 14.12 3.63
C ALA A 52 14.97 12.83 2.98
N LEU A 53 14.10 11.81 2.88
CA LEU A 53 14.39 10.57 2.17
C LEU A 53 14.29 10.68 0.64
N GLY A 54 13.89 11.85 0.12
CA GLY A 54 13.67 12.04 -1.31
C GLY A 54 12.58 11.13 -1.88
N ALA A 55 11.56 10.82 -1.09
CA ALA A 55 10.50 9.90 -1.47
C ALA A 55 9.65 10.48 -2.61
N ASP A 56 9.41 9.68 -3.65
CA ASP A 56 8.40 9.96 -4.66
C ASP A 56 7.02 9.69 -4.05
N ASN A 57 6.34 10.77 -3.68
CA ASN A 57 4.97 10.78 -3.17
C ASN A 57 4.02 11.49 -4.15
N THR A 58 4.30 11.39 -5.46
CA THR A 58 3.44 11.98 -6.51
C THR A 58 2.12 11.20 -6.68
N GLU A 59 2.16 9.90 -6.43
CA GLU A 59 0.96 9.08 -6.28
C GLU A 59 0.56 9.18 -4.80
N HIS A 60 -0.51 9.92 -4.50
CA HIS A 60 -1.00 10.07 -3.13
C HIS A 60 -1.62 8.74 -2.65
N VAL A 61 -0.78 7.81 -2.23
CA VAL A 61 -1.16 6.48 -1.75
C VAL A 61 -1.17 6.50 -0.23
N THR A 62 -2.28 6.06 0.37
CA THR A 62 -2.41 5.88 1.82
C THR A 62 -2.70 4.42 2.15
N ALA A 63 -2.25 3.94 3.30
CA ALA A 63 -2.59 2.63 3.83
C ALA A 63 -3.22 2.77 5.21
N GLU A 64 -4.37 2.13 5.45
CA GLU A 64 -4.98 2.08 6.78
C GLU A 64 -4.52 0.78 7.48
N GLY A 65 -3.60 0.93 8.42
CA GLY A 65 -2.92 -0.17 9.10
C GLY A 65 -1.82 -0.82 8.26
N ILE A 66 -0.95 -1.59 8.93
CA ILE A 66 0.22 -2.21 8.29
C ILE A 66 -0.16 -3.30 7.29
N THR A 67 -1.31 -3.94 7.44
CA THR A 67 -1.79 -4.97 6.49
C THR A 67 -2.17 -4.38 5.13
N ASP A 68 -2.46 -3.09 5.07
CA ASP A 68 -2.83 -2.38 3.83
C ASP A 68 -1.60 -1.87 3.05
N LEU A 69 -0.39 -2.07 3.59
CA LEU A 69 0.87 -1.77 2.89
C LEU A 69 1.09 -2.69 1.68
N LEU A 70 0.70 -3.96 1.74
CA LEU A 70 0.85 -4.91 0.62
C LEU A 70 -0.06 -4.56 -0.58
N PRO A 71 -1.36 -4.27 -0.39
CA PRO A 71 -2.16 -3.64 -1.43
C PRO A 71 -1.51 -2.35 -1.97
N ALA A 72 -1.02 -1.46 -1.10
CA ALA A 72 -0.34 -0.24 -1.52
C ALA A 72 0.95 -0.46 -2.33
N GLU A 73 1.66 -1.56 -2.08
CA GLU A 73 2.82 -1.95 -2.86
C GLU A 73 2.43 -2.38 -4.27
N PHE A 74 1.43 -3.26 -4.40
CA PHE A 74 0.91 -3.66 -5.72
C PHE A 74 0.37 -2.47 -6.51
N ASP A 75 -0.25 -1.51 -5.82
CA ASP A 75 -0.73 -0.26 -6.41
C ASP A 75 0.41 0.56 -7.02
N LEU A 76 1.54 0.68 -6.31
CA LEU A 76 2.72 1.40 -6.78
C LEU A 76 3.50 0.61 -7.87
N GLU A 77 3.46 -0.72 -7.81
CA GLU A 77 3.99 -1.59 -8.86
C GLU A 77 3.18 -1.48 -10.16
N GLU A 78 1.84 -1.57 -10.09
CA GLU A 78 0.94 -1.29 -11.23
C GLU A 78 1.15 0.16 -11.74
N ALA A 79 1.54 1.08 -10.84
CA ALA A 79 1.91 2.43 -11.19
C ALA A 79 3.32 2.57 -11.83
N GLY A 80 4.07 1.48 -11.99
CA GLY A 80 5.44 1.51 -12.53
C GLY A 80 6.39 2.36 -11.68
N LYS A 81 6.08 2.54 -10.40
CA LYS A 81 6.91 3.30 -9.45
C LYS A 81 7.97 2.41 -8.81
N LEU A 82 7.74 1.10 -8.80
CA LEU A 82 8.66 0.10 -8.27
C LEU A 82 9.36 -0.63 -9.42
N ASP A 83 10.68 -0.80 -9.30
CA ASP A 83 11.52 -1.59 -10.21
C ASP A 83 12.07 -2.87 -9.56
N GLY A 84 11.77 -3.08 -8.27
CA GLY A 84 12.17 -4.23 -7.48
C GLY A 84 13.65 -4.31 -7.12
N LEU A 85 14.51 -3.39 -7.59
CA LEU A 85 15.95 -3.43 -7.38
C LEU A 85 16.48 -2.19 -6.64
N ASP A 86 16.13 -1.01 -7.15
CA ASP A 86 16.66 0.29 -6.73
C ASP A 86 15.58 1.19 -6.12
N THR A 87 14.36 0.67 -5.98
CA THR A 87 13.23 1.31 -5.30
C THR A 87 12.82 0.52 -4.06
N GLN A 88 12.42 1.22 -3.01
CA GLN A 88 11.93 0.67 -1.75
C GLN A 88 10.64 1.39 -1.37
N LEU A 89 9.64 0.67 -0.87
CA LEU A 89 8.43 1.28 -0.33
C LEU A 89 8.64 1.64 1.14
N ILE A 90 8.07 2.77 1.56
CA ILE A 90 7.96 3.15 2.97
C ILE A 90 6.51 3.51 3.27
N GLY A 91 5.99 3.05 4.40
CA GLY A 91 4.80 3.62 5.03
C GLY A 91 5.23 4.53 6.16
N VAL A 92 4.79 5.78 6.18
CA VAL A 92 5.07 6.72 7.28
C VAL A 92 3.79 7.26 7.90
N MET A 93 3.77 7.31 9.22
CA MET A 93 2.64 7.78 10.00
C MET A 93 3.12 8.67 11.14
N GLU A 94 2.44 9.78 11.39
CA GLU A 94 2.61 10.52 12.63
C GLU A 94 1.80 9.84 13.75
N PHE A 95 2.42 9.59 14.91
CA PHE A 95 1.74 8.93 16.03
C PHE A 95 2.13 9.56 17.38
N GLY A 96 1.71 10.82 17.57
CA GLY A 96 1.86 11.56 18.84
C GLY A 96 3.23 12.20 19.04
N ASP A 97 3.27 13.26 19.85
CA ASP A 97 4.49 13.95 20.34
C ASP A 97 5.61 14.18 19.30
N ASN A 98 5.25 14.62 18.09
CA ASN A 98 6.19 14.84 16.97
C ASN A 98 7.04 13.60 16.64
N LYS A 99 6.43 12.42 16.66
CA LYS A 99 7.07 11.16 16.27
C LYS A 99 6.45 10.61 15.00
N VAL A 100 7.32 10.05 14.18
CA VAL A 100 6.95 9.30 12.98
C VAL A 100 7.27 7.83 13.19
N LEU A 101 6.31 6.98 12.87
CA LEU A 101 6.52 5.56 12.66
C LEU A 101 6.73 5.34 11.17
N LEU A 102 7.90 4.85 10.80
CA LEU A 102 8.21 4.33 9.47
C LEU A 102 8.16 2.81 9.52
N VAL A 103 7.38 2.21 8.64
CA VAL A 103 7.24 0.76 8.50
C VAL A 103 7.57 0.31 7.09
N GLN A 104 8.17 -0.87 6.99
CA GLN A 104 8.40 -1.55 5.72
C GLN A 104 8.15 -3.05 5.85
N GLN A 105 7.95 -3.72 4.72
CA GLN A 105 7.71 -5.15 4.61
C GLN A 105 8.55 -5.74 3.47
N ASN A 106 8.43 -7.05 3.23
CA ASN A 106 9.07 -7.74 2.11
C ASN A 106 10.61 -7.54 2.08
N SER A 107 11.22 -7.51 3.27
CA SER A 107 12.67 -7.31 3.47
C SER A 107 13.22 -6.01 2.89
N GLN A 108 12.36 -4.99 2.72
CA GLN A 108 12.80 -3.64 2.40
C GLN A 108 13.53 -3.02 3.59
N TYR A 109 14.50 -2.12 3.34
CA TYR A 109 15.56 -1.86 4.34
C TYR A 109 15.90 -0.38 4.59
N VAL A 110 15.17 0.58 4.02
CA VAL A 110 15.42 2.04 4.16
C VAL A 110 15.49 2.46 5.63
N GLY A 111 14.51 2.09 6.44
CA GLY A 111 14.42 2.43 7.86
C GLY A 111 15.44 1.71 8.74
N ALA A 112 16.07 0.65 8.24
CA ALA A 112 17.11 -0.09 8.94
C ALA A 112 18.53 0.31 8.51
N THR A 113 18.69 1.16 7.49
CA THR A 113 19.98 1.44 6.86
C THR A 113 20.47 2.86 7.15
N GLU A 114 21.63 2.96 7.80
CA GLU A 114 22.22 4.23 8.23
C GLU A 114 22.41 5.22 7.07
N SER A 115 22.92 4.77 5.91
CA SER A 115 23.15 5.64 4.76
C SER A 115 21.84 6.20 4.17
N CYS A 116 20.73 5.48 4.30
CA CYS A 116 19.41 5.96 3.89
C CYS A 116 18.84 6.95 4.91
N LEU A 117 19.04 6.70 6.21
CA LEU A 117 18.55 7.55 7.29
C LEU A 117 19.42 8.80 7.54
N GLN A 118 20.62 8.87 6.96
CA GLN A 118 21.56 9.98 7.17
C GLN A 118 20.92 11.39 7.07
N PRO A 119 20.05 11.70 6.09
CA PRO A 119 19.41 13.01 5.98
C PRO A 119 18.53 13.38 7.19
N LEU A 120 18.13 12.40 8.00
CA LEU A 120 17.23 12.60 9.14
C LEU A 120 17.95 12.82 10.46
N PHE A 121 19.24 12.50 10.56
CA PHE A 121 19.92 12.36 11.85
C PHE A 121 20.09 13.65 12.66
N ALA A 122 20.23 14.81 12.01
CA ALA A 122 20.57 16.06 12.69
C ALA A 122 19.54 16.43 13.75
N GLY A 123 19.95 16.44 15.02
CA GLY A 123 19.10 16.82 16.15
C GLY A 123 17.99 15.82 16.51
N ARG A 124 18.05 14.58 16.01
CA ARG A 124 16.98 13.58 16.22
C ARG A 124 17.45 12.34 16.94
N VAL A 125 16.49 11.69 17.60
CA VAL A 125 16.58 10.29 18.03
C VAL A 125 15.86 9.42 17.01
N ILE A 126 16.56 8.42 16.49
CA ILE A 126 15.99 7.43 15.57
C ILE A 126 16.25 6.05 16.14
N LEU A 127 15.21 5.22 16.21
CA LEU A 127 15.32 3.86 16.70
C LEU A 127 14.69 2.94 15.66
N SER A 128 15.47 2.03 15.12
CA SER A 128 14.99 1.01 14.20
C SER A 128 15.12 -0.37 14.82
N HIS A 129 14.11 -1.20 14.62
CA HIS A 129 14.28 -2.62 14.75
C HIS A 129 13.65 -3.34 13.56
N SER A 130 14.31 -4.41 13.13
CA SER A 130 13.98 -5.09 11.89
C SER A 130 14.27 -6.57 11.99
N SER A 131 13.52 -7.37 11.24
CA SER A 131 13.89 -8.75 10.91
C SER A 131 14.00 -8.82 9.40
N LEU A 132 15.23 -8.98 8.90
CA LEU A 132 15.53 -9.09 7.48
C LEU A 132 16.12 -10.47 7.21
N GLY A 133 16.27 -10.86 5.94
CA GLY A 133 16.89 -12.15 5.59
C GLY A 133 18.30 -12.39 6.15
N SER A 134 18.95 -11.34 6.67
CA SER A 134 20.25 -11.39 7.38
C SER A 134 20.16 -11.59 8.89
N GLY A 135 18.96 -11.59 9.49
CA GLY A 135 18.73 -11.68 10.93
C GLY A 135 17.95 -10.49 11.50
N GLU A 136 17.79 -10.50 12.82
CA GLU A 136 17.17 -9.39 13.56
C GLU A 136 18.20 -8.34 13.95
N ARG A 137 17.79 -7.07 13.98
CA ARG A 137 18.67 -5.98 14.43
C ARG A 137 17.87 -4.93 15.16
N PHE A 138 18.46 -4.39 16.23
CA PHE A 138 17.97 -3.25 16.98
C PHE A 138 19.05 -2.17 16.97
N VAL A 139 18.74 -0.99 16.45
CA VAL A 139 19.69 0.12 16.32
C VAL A 139 19.05 1.41 16.83
N TRP A 140 19.79 2.12 17.67
CA TRP A 140 19.43 3.43 18.17
C TRP A 140 20.50 4.45 17.77
N TRP A 141 20.09 5.47 17.02
CA TRP A 141 20.89 6.64 16.70
C TRP A 141 20.42 7.86 17.50
N SER A 142 21.39 8.67 17.94
CA SER A 142 21.15 10.00 18.50
C SER A 142 22.09 10.99 17.83
N ASP A 143 21.54 11.99 17.14
CA ASP A 143 22.30 13.00 16.40
C ASP A 143 23.34 12.38 15.44
N GLY A 144 22.91 11.32 14.73
CA GLY A 144 23.73 10.59 13.75
C GLY A 144 24.83 9.71 14.33
N LYS A 145 24.85 9.51 15.65
CA LYS A 145 25.75 8.57 16.30
C LYS A 145 24.99 7.34 16.76
N VAL A 146 25.52 6.17 16.45
CA VAL A 146 25.04 4.90 17.01
C VAL A 146 25.24 4.92 18.54
N VAL A 147 24.14 4.83 19.27
CA VAL A 147 24.10 4.71 20.73
C VAL A 147 24.02 3.24 21.12
N ALA A 148 23.13 2.48 20.47
CA ALA A 148 23.01 1.04 20.66
C ALA A 148 22.85 0.35 19.30
N ASP A 149 23.47 -0.82 19.14
CA ASP A 149 23.39 -1.63 17.93
C ASP A 149 23.64 -3.09 18.29
N PHE A 150 22.62 -3.94 18.24
CA PHE A 150 22.72 -5.35 18.64
C PHE A 150 21.62 -6.21 18.01
N ASP A 151 21.82 -7.54 18.02
CA ASP A 151 20.79 -8.51 17.67
C ASP A 151 19.89 -8.78 18.90
N PRO A 152 18.58 -8.46 18.85
CA PRO A 152 17.67 -8.68 19.97
C PRO A 152 17.37 -10.17 20.24
N TYR A 153 17.63 -11.06 19.28
CA TYR A 153 17.54 -12.51 19.46
C TYR A 153 18.72 -13.05 20.26
N HIS A 154 19.92 -12.51 20.02
CA HIS A 154 21.14 -12.87 20.72
C HIS A 154 22.11 -11.70 20.86
N TYR A 155 22.20 -11.15 22.08
CA TYR A 155 23.16 -10.09 22.36
C TYR A 155 24.58 -10.66 22.46
N ASP A 156 25.45 -10.22 21.55
CA ASP A 156 26.90 -10.39 21.63
C ASP A 156 27.59 -9.02 21.69
N SER A 157 28.31 -8.78 22.79
CA SER A 157 29.08 -7.55 23.00
C SER A 157 30.27 -7.38 22.05
N GLU A 158 30.67 -8.43 21.33
CA GLU A 158 31.73 -8.36 20.31
C GLU A 158 31.20 -7.96 18.92
N GLU A 159 29.93 -8.26 18.61
CA GLU A 159 29.26 -7.96 17.32
C GLU A 159 28.46 -6.65 17.34
N GLY A 160 28.29 -6.07 18.52
CA GLY A 160 27.47 -4.89 18.76
C GLY A 160 27.64 -4.37 20.17
N GLY A 161 27.00 -3.25 20.48
CA GLY A 161 27.11 -2.67 21.81
C GLY A 161 25.93 -1.80 22.16
N ALA A 162 25.58 -1.77 23.43
CA ALA A 162 24.66 -0.79 23.98
C ALA A 162 25.17 -0.31 25.35
N PRO A 163 24.79 0.89 25.80
CA PRO A 163 25.07 1.34 27.16
C PRO A 163 24.44 0.38 28.16
N GLU A 164 25.06 0.20 29.33
CA GLU A 164 24.52 -0.70 30.37
C GLU A 164 23.07 -0.38 30.73
N SER A 165 22.68 0.89 30.71
CA SER A 165 21.29 1.30 30.97
C SER A 165 20.29 0.74 29.95
N VAL A 166 20.69 0.55 28.69
CA VAL A 166 19.85 -0.07 27.65
C VAL A 166 19.77 -1.58 27.88
N ILE A 167 20.89 -2.21 28.26
CA ILE A 167 20.94 -3.64 28.56
C ILE A 167 20.11 -3.97 29.81
N GLU A 168 20.21 -3.16 30.87
CA GLU A 168 19.38 -3.28 32.08
C GLU A 168 17.89 -3.10 31.77
N ALA A 169 17.53 -2.14 30.91
CA ALA A 169 16.16 -1.97 30.45
C ALA A 169 15.67 -3.19 29.66
N ALA A 170 16.47 -3.69 28.71
CA ALA A 170 16.17 -4.89 27.94
C ALA A 170 15.94 -6.12 28.84
N ARG A 171 16.78 -6.31 29.87
CA ARG A 171 16.58 -7.37 30.89
C ARG A 171 15.28 -7.20 31.66
N ALA A 172 14.96 -5.97 32.07
CA ALA A 172 13.78 -5.68 32.87
C ALA A 172 12.47 -5.86 32.08
N ILE A 173 12.47 -5.50 30.80
CA ILE A 173 11.35 -5.63 29.86
C ILE A 173 11.11 -7.09 29.50
N GLY A 174 12.19 -7.86 29.34
CA GLY A 174 12.17 -9.26 28.91
C GLY A 174 11.95 -9.41 27.40
N GLY A 175 12.06 -10.66 26.93
CA GLY A 175 11.88 -10.98 25.52
C GLY A 175 13.04 -10.60 24.60
N ILE A 176 14.14 -10.08 25.13
CA ILE A 176 15.40 -9.84 24.40
C ILE A 176 16.47 -10.80 24.94
N GLY A 177 17.22 -11.43 24.03
CA GLY A 177 18.23 -12.45 24.33
C GLY A 177 19.53 -11.89 24.92
N ILE A 178 19.44 -11.21 26.07
CA ILE A 178 20.59 -10.61 26.76
C ILE A 178 21.42 -11.65 27.53
N ASP A 179 20.74 -12.55 28.25
CA ASP A 179 21.39 -13.46 29.20
C ASP A 179 21.30 -14.92 28.69
N GLY A 180 22.46 -15.53 28.43
CA GLY A 180 22.56 -16.95 28.11
C GLY A 180 22.76 -17.27 26.63
N PRO A 181 22.88 -18.56 26.28
CA PRO A 181 23.03 -18.98 24.89
C PRO A 181 21.78 -18.60 24.06
N PRO A 182 21.90 -18.50 22.72
CA PRO A 182 20.79 -18.18 21.85
C PRO A 182 19.58 -19.07 22.18
N PRO A 183 18.36 -18.50 22.25
CA PRO A 183 17.15 -19.28 22.42
C PRO A 183 17.11 -20.39 21.36
N GLN A 184 16.74 -21.62 21.77
CA GLN A 184 16.66 -22.76 20.85
C GLN A 184 15.26 -22.94 20.22
N ASN A 185 14.32 -22.04 20.50
CA ASN A 185 12.92 -22.22 20.16
C ASN A 185 12.43 -21.23 19.12
N ASP A 186 11.78 -21.77 18.09
CA ASP A 186 10.87 -21.03 17.22
C ASP A 186 9.79 -20.38 18.11
N GLY A 187 9.72 -19.05 18.12
CA GLY A 187 8.78 -18.29 18.96
C GLY A 187 9.41 -17.58 20.17
N TYR A 188 10.73 -17.38 20.21
CA TYR A 188 11.31 -16.42 21.15
C TYR A 188 10.75 -15.00 20.86
N PRO A 189 10.26 -14.26 21.87
CA PRO A 189 9.50 -13.03 21.64
C PRO A 189 10.40 -11.80 21.40
N SER A 190 11.48 -11.93 20.62
CA SER A 190 12.43 -10.85 20.31
C SER A 190 11.79 -9.67 19.59
N VAL A 191 10.82 -9.93 18.70
CA VAL A 191 10.00 -8.88 18.08
C VAL A 191 9.24 -8.08 19.14
N ALA A 192 8.50 -8.75 20.02
CA ALA A 192 7.73 -8.10 21.07
C ALA A 192 8.63 -7.36 22.08
N GLY A 193 9.78 -7.94 22.43
CA GLY A 193 10.79 -7.31 23.27
C GLY A 193 11.40 -6.06 22.64
N SER A 194 11.65 -6.08 21.33
CA SER A 194 12.16 -4.94 20.58
C SER A 194 11.17 -3.76 20.57
N PHE A 195 9.89 -4.02 20.34
CA PHE A 195 8.86 -2.98 20.44
C PHE A 195 8.74 -2.40 21.85
N ALA A 196 8.76 -3.25 22.87
CA ALA A 196 8.70 -2.79 24.26
C ALA A 196 9.93 -1.96 24.67
N LEU A 197 11.13 -2.34 24.21
CA LEU A 197 12.34 -1.55 24.41
C LEU A 197 12.29 -0.23 23.64
N ALA A 198 11.80 -0.24 22.41
CA ALA A 198 11.61 0.97 21.61
C ALA A 198 10.64 1.95 22.28
N ASP A 199 9.51 1.44 22.80
CA ASP A 199 8.55 2.22 23.58
C ASP A 199 9.24 2.81 24.82
N HIS A 200 9.94 2.00 25.62
CA HIS A 200 10.63 2.50 26.81
C HIS A 200 11.62 3.64 26.49
N LEU A 201 12.44 3.48 25.45
CA LEU A 201 13.49 4.44 25.09
C LEU A 201 12.96 5.73 24.45
N THR A 202 11.82 5.66 23.77
CA THR A 202 11.28 6.80 23.00
C THR A 202 9.96 7.34 23.57
N GLN A 203 9.35 6.66 24.53
CA GLN A 203 8.00 6.90 25.04
C GLN A 203 6.96 6.85 23.91
N SER A 204 7.06 5.83 23.06
CA SER A 204 6.29 5.72 21.82
C SER A 204 5.52 4.41 21.79
N HIS A 205 4.33 4.44 22.37
CA HIS A 205 3.50 3.26 22.51
C HIS A 205 2.82 2.90 21.19
N VAL A 206 3.42 1.96 20.44
CA VAL A 206 2.83 1.37 19.23
C VAL A 206 1.75 0.36 19.63
N SER A 207 0.52 0.82 19.79
CA SER A 207 -0.62 0.01 20.20
C SER A 207 -1.22 -0.81 19.05
N PRO A 208 -2.11 -1.79 19.34
CA PRO A 208 -2.88 -2.49 18.31
C PRO A 208 -3.65 -1.55 17.37
N ASP A 209 -4.19 -0.44 17.90
CA ASP A 209 -4.95 0.53 17.10
C ASP A 209 -4.04 1.28 16.11
N VAL A 210 -2.80 1.61 16.52
CA VAL A 210 -1.79 2.22 15.63
C VAL A 210 -1.50 1.31 14.43
N LEU A 211 -1.29 0.01 14.68
CA LEU A 211 -0.94 -0.93 13.61
C LEU A 211 -2.16 -1.36 12.77
N SER A 212 -3.37 -1.38 13.32
CA SER A 212 -4.56 -1.83 12.59
C SER A 212 -5.33 -0.72 11.88
N GLN A 213 -5.33 0.50 12.42
CA GLN A 213 -6.15 1.62 11.93
C GLN A 213 -5.33 2.87 11.60
N GLY A 214 -4.02 2.87 11.87
CA GLY A 214 -3.17 4.01 11.58
C GLY A 214 -3.12 4.35 10.10
N ILE A 215 -3.21 5.64 9.76
CA ILE A 215 -3.13 6.10 8.36
C ILE A 215 -1.68 6.39 8.01
N PHE A 216 -1.10 5.52 7.18
CA PHE A 216 0.24 5.67 6.64
C PHE A 216 0.19 6.37 5.29
N SER A 217 1.03 7.38 5.10
CA SER A 217 1.40 7.83 3.75
C SER A 217 2.40 6.86 3.17
N VAL A 218 2.10 6.29 2.01
CA VAL A 218 2.93 5.29 1.34
C VAL A 218 3.65 5.93 0.17
N ALA A 219 4.96 5.81 0.14
CA ALA A 219 5.79 6.44 -0.87
C ALA A 219 6.96 5.55 -1.29
N VAL A 220 7.57 5.88 -2.43
CA VAL A 220 8.73 5.15 -2.96
C VAL A 220 10.01 5.93 -2.72
N VAL A 221 10.97 5.32 -2.04
CA VAL A 221 12.34 5.84 -1.89
C VAL A 221 13.24 5.13 -2.90
N ARG A 222 14.07 5.89 -3.60
CA ARG A 222 15.13 5.30 -4.44
C ARG A 222 16.40 5.10 -3.64
N THR A 223 16.93 3.89 -3.69
CA THR A 223 18.20 3.51 -3.05
C THR A 223 19.34 3.34 -4.04
N GLY A 224 19.02 3.18 -5.33
CA GLY A 224 20.01 3.08 -6.41
C GLY A 224 20.09 4.30 -7.33
N SER A 225 20.69 4.11 -8.51
CA SER A 225 20.79 5.17 -9.51
C SER A 225 19.41 5.53 -10.06
N ALA A 226 19.19 6.80 -10.38
CA ALA A 226 17.94 7.19 -11.01
C ALA A 226 17.73 6.38 -12.30
N LEU A 227 16.55 5.77 -12.44
CA LEU A 227 16.12 5.19 -13.71
C LEU A 227 16.23 6.28 -14.79
N PRO A 228 16.67 5.95 -16.00
CA PRO A 228 16.52 6.86 -17.13
C PRO A 228 15.06 7.27 -17.21
N VAL A 229 14.79 8.57 -17.25
CA VAL A 229 13.44 9.04 -17.56
C VAL A 229 13.16 8.55 -18.98
N ASP A 230 12.15 7.68 -19.12
CA ASP A 230 11.73 7.25 -20.45
C ASP A 230 11.41 8.50 -21.27
N PRO A 231 12.08 8.71 -22.43
CA PRO A 231 11.82 9.87 -23.23
C PRO A 231 10.34 9.86 -23.62
N PRO A 232 9.68 11.04 -23.68
CA PRO A 232 8.30 11.12 -24.12
C PRO A 232 8.15 10.39 -25.43
N ARG A 233 7.27 9.38 -25.46
CA ARG A 233 6.95 8.69 -26.71
C ARG A 233 6.31 9.70 -27.64
N THR A 234 6.80 9.73 -28.88
CA THR A 234 6.21 10.54 -29.95
C THR A 234 5.50 9.61 -30.91
N PHE A 235 4.35 10.07 -31.39
CA PHE A 235 3.50 9.29 -32.28
C PHE A 235 3.20 10.14 -33.52
N GLU A 236 3.19 9.50 -34.69
CA GLU A 236 2.88 10.18 -35.95
C GLU A 236 1.40 10.59 -36.03
N SER A 237 0.53 9.89 -35.27
CA SER A 237 -0.91 10.09 -35.23
C SER A 237 -1.44 9.97 -33.80
N GLU A 238 -2.31 10.89 -33.41
CA GLU A 238 -2.99 10.85 -32.10
C GLU A 238 -4.04 9.73 -31.99
N SER A 239 -4.54 9.24 -33.14
CA SER A 239 -5.46 8.11 -33.24
C SER A 239 -4.74 6.77 -33.38
N SER A 240 -3.42 6.75 -33.41
CA SER A 240 -2.66 5.49 -33.41
C SER A 240 -2.85 4.73 -32.10
N TRP A 241 -2.82 3.41 -32.16
CA TRP A 241 -2.91 2.54 -30.98
C TRP A 241 -1.86 2.89 -29.92
N GLY A 242 -0.61 3.12 -30.34
CA GLY A 242 0.46 3.53 -29.44
C GLY A 242 0.15 4.82 -28.67
N ALA A 243 -0.40 5.83 -29.36
CA ALA A 243 -0.79 7.09 -28.73
C ALA A 243 -1.96 6.93 -27.77
N VAL A 244 -2.95 6.10 -28.13
CA VAL A 244 -4.11 5.80 -27.28
C VAL A 244 -3.68 5.02 -26.04
N VAL A 245 -2.82 4.01 -26.17
CA VAL A 245 -2.30 3.24 -25.03
C VAL A 245 -1.46 4.10 -24.10
N ASP A 246 -0.63 5.00 -24.63
CA ASP A 246 0.14 5.93 -23.82
C ASP A 246 -0.78 6.85 -22.99
N ARG A 247 -1.84 7.40 -23.61
CA ARG A 247 -2.86 8.18 -22.88
C ARG A 247 -3.62 7.33 -21.87
N TYR A 248 -4.05 6.13 -22.26
CA TYR A 248 -4.74 5.19 -21.38
C TYR A 248 -3.90 4.83 -20.16
N ARG A 249 -2.59 4.60 -20.28
CA ARG A 249 -1.70 4.31 -19.15
C ARG A 249 -1.61 5.46 -18.15
N LYS A 250 -1.62 6.70 -18.67
CA LYS A 250 -1.60 7.91 -17.83
C LYS A 250 -2.92 8.14 -17.12
N SER A 251 -4.04 7.80 -17.77
CA SER A 251 -5.38 8.05 -17.23
C SER A 251 -6.02 6.85 -16.52
N SER A 252 -5.48 5.64 -16.67
CA SER A 252 -6.01 4.45 -16.04
C SER A 252 -6.01 4.58 -14.51
N ARG A 253 -5.07 5.37 -14.00
CA ARG A 253 -4.84 5.74 -12.59
C ARG A 253 -5.61 6.99 -12.15
N LEU A 254 -6.50 7.53 -12.97
CA LEU A 254 -7.35 8.62 -12.54
C LEU A 254 -8.66 8.05 -12.02
N SER A 255 -9.14 8.64 -10.94
CA SER A 255 -10.49 8.42 -10.44
C SER A 255 -11.52 8.77 -11.51
N ARG A 256 -12.67 8.11 -11.47
CA ARG A 256 -13.73 8.25 -12.47
C ARG A 256 -15.06 8.25 -11.76
N TYR A 257 -15.97 9.14 -12.15
CA TYR A 257 -17.37 9.00 -11.77
C TYR A 257 -18.27 9.36 -12.93
N GLY A 258 -19.39 8.66 -13.06
CA GLY A 258 -20.32 8.86 -14.14
C GLY A 258 -21.43 7.82 -14.14
N ARG A 259 -22.01 7.61 -15.32
CA ARG A 259 -23.06 6.61 -15.54
C ARG A 259 -22.53 5.56 -16.50
N ALA A 260 -22.78 4.30 -16.18
CA ALA A 260 -22.56 3.18 -17.09
C ALA A 260 -23.90 2.67 -17.58
N VAL A 261 -24.03 2.53 -18.91
CA VAL A 261 -25.22 2.00 -19.57
C VAL A 261 -24.81 0.71 -20.25
N GLU A 262 -25.48 -0.39 -19.91
CA GLU A 262 -25.24 -1.70 -20.50
C GLU A 262 -26.48 -2.17 -21.28
N THR A 263 -26.28 -2.59 -22.52
CA THR A 263 -27.33 -3.09 -23.40
C THR A 263 -27.08 -4.56 -23.72
N ARG A 264 -28.05 -5.44 -23.46
CA ARG A 264 -28.02 -6.87 -23.80
C ARG A 264 -29.29 -7.24 -24.56
N GLY A 265 -29.20 -7.34 -25.89
CA GLY A 265 -30.38 -7.55 -26.73
C GLY A 265 -31.36 -6.37 -26.65
N ASP A 266 -32.56 -6.60 -26.13
CA ASP A 266 -33.59 -5.58 -25.91
C ASP A 266 -33.57 -4.97 -24.51
N ARG A 267 -32.71 -5.47 -23.62
CA ARG A 267 -32.57 -4.97 -22.24
C ARG A 267 -31.53 -3.87 -22.16
N VAL A 268 -31.89 -2.77 -21.52
CA VAL A 268 -30.98 -1.66 -21.19
C VAL A 268 -31.01 -1.46 -19.68
N ALA A 269 -29.84 -1.49 -19.05
CA ALA A 269 -29.66 -1.24 -17.63
C ALA A 269 -28.66 -0.09 -17.44
N GLU A 270 -28.79 0.64 -16.34
CA GLU A 270 -27.93 1.78 -16.02
C GLU A 270 -27.57 1.79 -14.54
N ILE A 271 -26.33 2.18 -14.24
CA ILE A 271 -25.88 2.43 -12.88
C ILE A 271 -24.99 3.67 -12.81
N ARG A 272 -25.05 4.42 -11.71
CA ARG A 272 -24.02 5.41 -11.37
C ARG A 272 -22.85 4.69 -10.73
N PHE A 273 -21.64 5.10 -11.08
CA PHE A 273 -20.45 4.53 -10.47
C PHE A 273 -19.44 5.61 -10.09
N TRP A 274 -18.65 5.27 -9.08
CA TRP A 274 -17.45 5.95 -8.69
C TRP A 274 -16.35 4.91 -8.62
N TYR A 275 -15.24 5.25 -9.22
CA TYR A 275 -14.03 4.47 -9.20
C TYR A 275 -12.92 5.38 -8.70
N ARG A 276 -12.18 4.89 -7.73
CA ARG A 276 -10.86 5.41 -7.41
C ARG A 276 -9.87 4.29 -7.73
N PRO A 277 -8.68 4.62 -8.27
CA PRO A 277 -7.63 3.65 -8.48
C PRO A 277 -7.44 2.77 -7.27
N TYR A 278 -6.90 1.56 -7.48
CA TYR A 278 -6.64 0.63 -6.39
C TYR A 278 -7.92 0.01 -5.81
N ARG A 279 -8.80 -0.39 -6.74
CA ARG A 279 -9.99 -1.25 -6.53
C ARG A 279 -11.09 -0.67 -5.64
N SER A 280 -11.07 0.63 -5.38
CA SER A 280 -12.18 1.31 -4.71
C SER A 280 -13.30 1.57 -5.72
N TYR A 281 -14.43 0.88 -5.53
CA TYR A 281 -15.61 1.00 -6.40
C TYR A 281 -16.85 1.31 -5.56
N ARG A 282 -17.68 2.20 -6.05
CA ARG A 282 -19.05 2.40 -5.56
C ARG A 282 -19.97 2.36 -6.75
N MET A 283 -21.07 1.63 -6.63
CA MET A 283 -22.13 1.56 -7.61
C MET A 283 -23.46 1.89 -6.94
N ALA A 284 -24.26 2.75 -7.57
CA ALA A 284 -25.54 3.19 -7.04
C ALA A 284 -26.62 3.24 -8.13
N ASP A 285 -27.81 2.79 -7.76
CA ASP A 285 -29.02 2.91 -8.56
C ASP A 285 -29.97 3.97 -7.93
N ARG A 286 -31.22 4.00 -8.39
CA ARG A 286 -32.24 4.94 -7.91
C ARG A 286 -32.56 4.81 -6.41
N GLU A 287 -32.27 3.67 -5.79
CA GLU A 287 -32.53 3.39 -4.37
C GLU A 287 -31.29 3.66 -3.50
N GLY A 288 -30.19 4.15 -4.09
CA GLY A 288 -28.95 4.48 -3.41
C GLY A 288 -27.83 3.48 -3.71
N ALA A 289 -26.89 3.34 -2.78
CA ALA A 289 -25.76 2.42 -2.93
C ALA A 289 -26.26 0.99 -3.17
N ARG A 290 -25.71 0.35 -4.20
CA ARG A 290 -26.01 -1.02 -4.61
C ARG A 290 -24.87 -1.95 -4.26
N HIS A 291 -23.65 -1.52 -4.53
CA HIS A 291 -22.44 -2.27 -4.25
C HIS A 291 -21.28 -1.31 -3.96
N ILE A 292 -20.44 -1.66 -3.00
CA ILE A 292 -19.25 -0.91 -2.62
C ILE A 292 -18.12 -1.92 -2.46
N ILE A 293 -16.94 -1.57 -2.95
CA ILE A 293 -15.67 -2.26 -2.68
C ILE A 293 -14.71 -1.17 -2.22
N ASN A 294 -14.10 -1.34 -1.05
CA ASN A 294 -13.05 -0.43 -0.59
C ASN A 294 -11.66 -0.92 -1.02
N ARG A 295 -10.64 -0.12 -0.71
CA ARG A 295 -9.23 -0.43 -0.96
C ARG A 295 -8.78 -1.78 -0.39
N ARG A 296 -9.25 -2.12 0.83
CA ARG A 296 -8.95 -3.39 1.51
C ARG A 296 -9.60 -4.61 0.86
N GLY A 297 -10.44 -4.41 -0.16
CA GLY A 297 -11.23 -5.47 -0.77
C GLY A 297 -12.44 -5.88 0.07
N ASP A 298 -12.75 -5.16 1.16
CA ASP A 298 -14.04 -5.30 1.79
C ASP A 298 -15.11 -4.84 0.82
N TYR A 299 -16.22 -5.58 0.80
CA TYR A 299 -17.32 -5.26 -0.08
C TYR A 299 -18.65 -5.31 0.65
N TRP A 300 -19.55 -4.43 0.24
CA TRP A 300 -20.93 -4.36 0.73
C TRP A 300 -21.87 -4.45 -0.46
N SER A 301 -22.95 -5.21 -0.33
CA SER A 301 -24.00 -5.26 -1.33
C SER A 301 -25.36 -5.03 -0.70
N ARG A 302 -26.25 -4.36 -1.41
CA ARG A 302 -27.60 -4.10 -0.92
C ARG A 302 -28.45 -5.37 -0.97
N VAL A 303 -28.90 -5.83 0.18
CA VAL A 303 -29.84 -6.96 0.36
C VAL A 303 -31.04 -6.44 1.15
N ASP A 304 -32.25 -6.65 0.63
CA ASP A 304 -33.50 -6.20 1.25
C ASP A 304 -33.49 -4.72 1.68
N GLY A 305 -32.83 -3.87 0.88
CA GLY A 305 -32.74 -2.43 1.09
C GLY A 305 -31.58 -1.97 2.00
N VAL A 306 -30.79 -2.87 2.56
CA VAL A 306 -29.68 -2.55 3.48
C VAL A 306 -28.35 -3.03 2.90
N LEU A 307 -27.29 -2.21 3.03
CA LEU A 307 -25.93 -2.65 2.68
C LEU A 307 -25.44 -3.68 3.70
N GLN A 308 -25.01 -4.84 3.21
CA GLN A 308 -24.46 -5.91 4.05
C GLN A 308 -23.03 -6.20 3.63
N LYS A 309 -22.10 -6.10 4.58
CA LYS A 309 -20.68 -6.42 4.39
C LYS A 309 -20.51 -7.91 4.07
N GLY A 310 -19.59 -8.25 3.18
CA GLY A 310 -19.25 -9.62 2.78
C GLY A 310 -20.33 -10.32 1.95
N THR A 311 -21.37 -9.61 1.50
CA THR A 311 -22.39 -10.20 0.63
C THR A 311 -22.08 -9.93 -0.85
N PRO A 312 -22.02 -10.95 -1.72
CA PRO A 312 -21.68 -10.76 -3.12
C PRO A 312 -22.71 -9.86 -3.84
N PRO A 313 -22.33 -9.20 -4.95
CA PRO A 313 -23.21 -8.30 -5.71
C PRO A 313 -24.27 -9.08 -6.49
N ILE A 314 -25.26 -9.64 -5.81
CA ILE A 314 -26.33 -10.43 -6.43
C ILE A 314 -27.21 -9.51 -7.29
N GLY A 315 -27.40 -9.90 -8.56
CA GLY A 315 -28.30 -9.21 -9.49
C GLY A 315 -27.80 -7.87 -9.98
N LEU A 316 -26.48 -7.62 -9.94
CA LEU A 316 -25.89 -6.49 -10.63
C LEU A 316 -26.06 -6.66 -12.15
N GLU A 317 -26.73 -5.72 -12.81
CA GLU A 317 -27.04 -5.82 -14.25
C GLU A 317 -26.02 -5.10 -15.14
N VAL A 318 -25.21 -4.20 -14.57
CA VAL A 318 -24.25 -3.34 -15.27
C VAL A 318 -22.87 -3.54 -14.66
N HIS A 319 -21.86 -3.67 -15.50
CA HIS A 319 -20.48 -4.00 -15.10
C HIS A 319 -19.45 -2.94 -15.54
N PRO A 320 -19.41 -1.76 -14.88
CA PRO A 320 -18.48 -0.68 -15.24
C PRO A 320 -17.01 -1.10 -15.25
N GLU A 321 -16.63 -2.07 -14.42
CA GLU A 321 -15.28 -2.63 -14.31
C GLU A 321 -14.72 -3.11 -15.66
N SER A 322 -15.61 -3.56 -16.56
CA SER A 322 -15.24 -4.03 -17.91
C SER A 322 -14.64 -2.94 -18.81
N LEU A 323 -14.92 -1.66 -18.51
CA LEU A 323 -14.32 -0.49 -19.14
C LEU A 323 -13.26 0.15 -18.25
N VAL A 324 -13.46 0.17 -16.93
CA VAL A 324 -12.49 0.81 -16.03
C VAL A 324 -11.12 0.12 -16.11
N ASP A 325 -11.14 -1.21 -16.02
CA ASP A 325 -9.97 -2.09 -16.03
C ASP A 325 -9.87 -2.86 -17.35
N VAL A 326 -10.14 -2.19 -18.48
CA VAL A 326 -10.25 -2.86 -19.80
C VAL A 326 -9.02 -3.72 -20.12
N HIS A 327 -7.82 -3.28 -19.75
CA HIS A 327 -6.57 -4.01 -19.93
C HIS A 327 -6.55 -5.41 -19.30
N LYS A 328 -7.28 -5.65 -18.19
CA LYS A 328 -7.34 -6.94 -17.50
C LYS A 328 -8.12 -8.01 -18.28
N ASN A 329 -8.68 -7.67 -19.45
CA ASN A 329 -9.36 -8.64 -20.30
C ASN A 329 -8.41 -9.54 -21.10
N TRP A 330 -7.10 -9.29 -21.09
CA TRP A 330 -6.12 -10.07 -21.85
C TRP A 330 -4.94 -10.49 -20.96
N ASP A 331 -4.40 -11.68 -21.21
CA ASP A 331 -3.24 -12.24 -20.50
C ASP A 331 -1.88 -11.75 -21.07
N VAL A 332 -1.93 -10.80 -22.01
CA VAL A 332 -0.76 -10.19 -22.64
C VAL A 332 -0.73 -8.69 -22.37
N GLU A 333 0.44 -8.07 -22.49
CA GLU A 333 0.58 -6.64 -22.27
C GLU A 333 -0.36 -5.85 -23.21
N PHE A 334 -1.13 -4.93 -22.63
CA PHE A 334 -2.17 -4.19 -23.35
C PHE A 334 -1.63 -3.47 -24.60
N SER A 335 -0.43 -2.90 -24.55
CA SER A 335 0.23 -2.24 -25.71
C SER A 335 0.45 -3.19 -26.89
N THR A 336 0.57 -4.49 -26.65
CA THR A 336 0.96 -5.48 -27.66
C THR A 336 -0.22 -6.13 -28.38
N LEU A 337 -1.47 -5.78 -28.01
CA LEU A 337 -2.67 -6.39 -28.56
C LEU A 337 -2.80 -6.23 -30.09
N ILE A 338 -2.41 -5.06 -30.60
CA ILE A 338 -2.38 -4.73 -32.03
C ILE A 338 -1.14 -3.88 -32.32
N ALA A 339 -0.83 -3.64 -33.61
CA ALA A 339 0.34 -2.85 -33.99
C ALA A 339 0.20 -1.38 -33.55
N ASP A 340 1.27 -0.79 -33.01
CA ASP A 340 1.30 0.59 -32.49
C ASP A 340 0.80 1.63 -33.50
N ASN A 341 1.03 1.43 -34.79
CA ASN A 341 0.62 2.32 -35.88
C ASN A 341 -0.79 2.04 -36.41
N THR A 342 -1.56 1.15 -35.79
CA THR A 342 -2.96 0.90 -36.17
C THR A 342 -3.77 2.15 -35.87
N GLU A 343 -4.48 2.68 -36.86
CA GLU A 343 -5.33 3.86 -36.71
C GLU A 343 -6.71 3.49 -36.18
N GLY A 344 -7.15 4.21 -35.15
CA GLY A 344 -8.49 4.10 -34.60
C GLY A 344 -9.54 4.78 -35.49
N THR A 345 -10.76 4.25 -35.48
CA THR A 345 -11.89 4.87 -36.16
C THR A 345 -12.47 5.99 -35.29
N ALA A 346 -12.63 7.19 -35.83
CA ALA A 346 -13.27 8.31 -35.12
C ALA A 346 -14.73 7.99 -34.83
N VAL A 347 -15.13 8.08 -33.56
CA VAL A 347 -16.51 7.91 -33.10
C VAL A 347 -16.84 8.97 -32.03
N GLU A 348 -18.12 9.12 -31.71
CA GLU A 348 -18.58 9.92 -30.57
C GLU A 348 -19.29 8.98 -29.58
N VAL A 349 -18.94 9.09 -28.29
CA VAL A 349 -19.53 8.31 -27.20
C VAL A 349 -19.92 9.26 -26.08
N GLY A 350 -21.20 9.30 -25.69
CA GLY A 350 -21.67 10.19 -24.63
C GLY A 350 -21.33 11.67 -24.86
N GLY A 351 -21.27 12.14 -26.12
CA GLY A 351 -20.89 13.50 -26.48
C GLY A 351 -19.38 13.78 -26.47
N ARG A 352 -18.53 12.75 -26.32
CA ARG A 352 -17.07 12.87 -26.30
C ARG A 352 -16.46 12.25 -27.56
N PRO A 353 -15.52 12.93 -28.24
CA PRO A 353 -14.74 12.33 -29.33
C PRO A 353 -13.92 11.15 -28.80
N ALA A 354 -13.91 10.04 -29.54
CA ALA A 354 -13.20 8.83 -29.18
C ALA A 354 -12.62 8.11 -30.40
N TRP A 355 -11.64 7.24 -30.14
CA TRP A 355 -10.99 6.38 -31.14
C TRP A 355 -11.36 4.92 -30.87
N GLU A 356 -12.01 4.27 -31.83
CA GLU A 356 -12.47 2.87 -31.71
C GLU A 356 -11.53 1.90 -32.44
N PHE A 357 -11.21 0.80 -31.77
CA PHE A 357 -10.34 -0.26 -32.26
C PHE A 357 -11.03 -1.61 -32.15
N GLU A 358 -10.83 -2.45 -33.16
CA GLU A 358 -11.14 -3.88 -33.10
C GLU A 358 -10.00 -4.60 -32.36
N LEU A 359 -10.31 -5.14 -31.19
CA LEU A 359 -9.34 -5.83 -30.35
C LEU A 359 -9.49 -7.35 -30.47
N PRO A 360 -8.38 -8.11 -30.36
CA PRO A 360 -8.42 -9.56 -30.40
C PRO A 360 -9.28 -10.12 -29.25
N PRO A 361 -9.77 -11.36 -29.36
CA PRO A 361 -10.51 -11.99 -28.28
C PRO A 361 -9.76 -11.96 -26.95
N GLY A 362 -10.42 -11.46 -25.91
CA GLY A 362 -9.92 -11.51 -24.53
C GLY A 362 -10.28 -12.83 -23.83
N TRP A 363 -10.23 -12.83 -22.50
CA TRP A 363 -10.53 -13.99 -21.65
C TRP A 363 -11.92 -14.61 -21.87
N GLN A 364 -12.89 -13.81 -22.33
CA GLN A 364 -14.24 -14.31 -22.69
C GLN A 364 -14.33 -14.92 -24.09
N GLY A 365 -13.24 -14.91 -24.87
CA GLY A 365 -13.15 -15.55 -26.18
C GLY A 365 -13.88 -14.84 -27.32
N PHE A 366 -14.42 -13.64 -27.08
CA PHE A 366 -15.09 -12.84 -28.10
C PHE A 366 -14.26 -11.63 -28.51
N PRO A 367 -14.16 -11.32 -29.82
CA PRO A 367 -13.62 -10.04 -30.26
C PRO A 367 -14.49 -8.91 -29.72
N SER A 368 -13.88 -7.76 -29.49
CA SER A 368 -14.60 -6.57 -29.05
C SER A 368 -14.06 -5.31 -29.70
N ALA A 369 -14.97 -4.45 -30.12
CA ALA A 369 -14.64 -3.07 -30.48
C ALA A 369 -14.61 -2.23 -29.21
N VAL A 370 -13.53 -1.50 -28.96
CA VAL A 370 -13.38 -0.63 -27.79
C VAL A 370 -13.07 0.79 -28.22
N ALA A 371 -13.87 1.73 -27.76
CA ALA A 371 -13.66 3.16 -27.98
C ALA A 371 -12.96 3.80 -26.77
N PHE A 372 -11.89 4.55 -27.04
CA PHE A 372 -11.11 5.27 -26.05
C PHE A 372 -11.29 6.77 -26.25
N ASP A 373 -11.59 7.49 -25.18
CA ASP A 373 -11.74 8.95 -25.18
C ASP A 373 -10.50 9.61 -25.82
N ALA A 374 -10.72 10.53 -26.76
CA ALA A 374 -9.63 11.14 -27.53
C ALA A 374 -8.73 12.03 -26.66
N GLU A 375 -9.27 12.60 -25.59
CA GLU A 375 -8.54 13.48 -24.68
C GLU A 375 -7.83 12.69 -23.57
N SER A 376 -8.58 11.97 -22.74
CA SER A 376 -8.04 11.26 -21.58
C SER A 376 -7.46 9.87 -21.92
N GLY A 377 -7.93 9.22 -22.98
CA GLY A 377 -7.54 7.86 -23.33
C GLY A 377 -8.23 6.77 -22.53
N ILE A 378 -9.15 7.06 -21.60
CA ILE A 378 -9.91 6.01 -20.91
C ILE A 378 -10.83 5.27 -21.88
N ALA A 379 -11.10 3.99 -21.65
CA ALA A 379 -12.15 3.29 -22.38
C ALA A 379 -13.52 3.85 -21.99
N VAL A 380 -14.32 4.21 -22.99
CA VAL A 380 -15.66 4.80 -22.82
C VAL A 380 -16.77 3.97 -23.43
N ARG A 381 -16.45 3.05 -24.35
CA ARG A 381 -17.42 2.08 -24.88
C ARG A 381 -16.73 0.77 -25.21
N ARG A 382 -17.44 -0.34 -24.99
CA ARG A 382 -17.05 -1.66 -25.45
C ARG A 382 -18.25 -2.35 -26.06
N ASN A 383 -18.10 -2.81 -27.30
CA ASN A 383 -19.10 -3.56 -28.03
C ASN A 383 -18.62 -5.00 -28.21
N MET A 384 -19.44 -5.95 -27.78
CA MET A 384 -19.31 -7.38 -28.00
C MET A 384 -20.58 -7.89 -28.69
N PRO A 385 -20.58 -9.11 -29.28
CA PRO A 385 -21.70 -9.58 -30.11
C PRO A 385 -23.09 -9.57 -29.46
N TYR A 386 -23.17 -9.67 -28.13
CA TYR A 386 -24.43 -9.79 -27.38
C TYR A 386 -24.58 -8.75 -26.26
N ILE A 387 -23.60 -7.85 -26.12
CA ILE A 387 -23.54 -6.89 -25.04
C ILE A 387 -22.75 -5.66 -25.47
N SER A 388 -23.28 -4.48 -25.21
CA SER A 388 -22.50 -3.24 -25.23
C SER A 388 -22.55 -2.58 -23.87
N ILE A 389 -21.47 -1.90 -23.51
CA ILE A 389 -21.42 -1.01 -22.35
C ILE A 389 -20.79 0.31 -22.78
N GLU A 390 -21.38 1.43 -22.34
CA GLU A 390 -20.78 2.75 -22.52
C GLU A 390 -20.87 3.60 -21.25
N PHE A 391 -19.95 4.55 -21.15
CA PHE A 391 -19.99 5.60 -20.15
C PHE A 391 -20.63 6.87 -20.71
N SER A 392 -21.46 7.49 -19.87
CA SER A 392 -22.04 8.82 -20.09
C SER A 392 -21.81 9.70 -18.86
N ASP A 393 -21.80 11.02 -19.05
CA ASP A 393 -21.57 12.01 -17.99
C ASP A 393 -20.29 11.73 -17.16
N ILE A 394 -19.25 11.20 -17.82
CA ILE A 394 -18.01 10.73 -17.15
C ILE A 394 -17.09 11.91 -16.81
N VAL A 395 -16.64 11.94 -15.57
CA VAL A 395 -15.61 12.86 -15.09
C VAL A 395 -14.38 12.05 -14.69
N VAL A 396 -13.20 12.53 -15.07
CA VAL A 396 -11.91 11.87 -14.88
C VAL A 396 -11.01 12.73 -14.00
N GLY A 397 -10.33 12.13 -13.02
CA GLY A 397 -9.43 12.82 -12.10
C GLY A 397 -10.14 13.63 -11.01
N ALA A 398 -11.36 13.23 -10.64
CA ALA A 398 -12.09 13.85 -9.54
C ALA A 398 -11.49 13.46 -8.17
N ASP A 399 -11.34 14.40 -7.25
CA ASP A 399 -10.99 14.05 -5.87
C ASP A 399 -12.19 13.32 -5.21
N LEU A 400 -11.98 12.07 -4.78
CA LEU A 400 -13.02 11.21 -4.20
C LEU A 400 -12.62 10.84 -2.78
N ALA A 401 -13.43 11.28 -1.82
CA ALA A 401 -13.22 11.03 -0.40
C ALA A 401 -13.29 9.54 -0.04
N ASP A 402 -12.57 9.14 1.01
CA ASP A 402 -12.51 7.75 1.48
C ASP A 402 -13.86 7.20 1.94
N ASP A 403 -14.65 8.05 2.62
CA ASP A 403 -15.98 7.71 3.15
C ASP A 403 -16.97 7.30 2.05
N LEU A 404 -16.75 7.75 0.81
CA LEU A 404 -17.52 7.34 -0.36
C LEU A 404 -17.46 5.82 -0.59
N PHE A 405 -16.34 5.19 -0.24
CA PHE A 405 -16.09 3.76 -0.42
C PHE A 405 -16.29 2.96 0.87
N SER A 406 -16.92 3.55 1.89
CA SER A 406 -17.38 2.83 3.07
C SER A 406 -18.86 2.45 2.94
N GLY A 407 -19.20 1.26 3.44
CA GLY A 407 -20.58 0.82 3.62
C GLY A 407 -21.08 0.88 5.06
N ASP A 408 -20.25 1.38 5.98
CA ASP A 408 -20.50 1.44 7.42
C ASP A 408 -21.30 2.67 7.86
#